data_AF-K2B3T7-F1
#
_entry.id   AF-K2B3T7-F1
#
_cell.length_a   1.000
_cell.length_b   1.000
_cell.length_c   1.000
_cell.angle_alpha   90.00
_cell.angle_beta   90.00
_cell.angle_gamma   90.00
#
_symmetry.space_group_name_H-M   'P 1'
#
loop_
_entity.id
_entity.type
_entity.pdbx_description
1 polymer ?
#
loop_
_entity_poly.entity_id
_entity_poly.type
_entity_poly.pdbx_seq_one_letter_code
_entity_poly.pdbx_strand_id
1 'polypeptide(L)'
;MNELTPAPSERKNMDETKKPNFGSLNFQELKSALLEINQLASKTFTRLDNGFVNANGDGIYFKKYEKDKFKVYDCDNKLQSLFLTHNNEIMFNYFPDKNSIVKEIEELFEKLGMRIIE
;
A
#
# COMPACT_ATOMS: atom_id res chain seq x y z
N MET A 1 -10.41 45.52 -51.03
CA MET A 1 -9.55 44.47 -50.46
C MET A 1 -10.46 43.56 -49.66
N ASN A 2 -10.71 42.34 -50.12
CA ASN A 2 -11.51 41.33 -49.40
C ASN A 2 -10.53 40.23 -48.98
N GLU A 3 -10.15 40.20 -47.70
CA GLU A 3 -9.61 38.99 -47.10
C GLU A 3 -10.78 38.12 -46.66
N LEU A 4 -11.04 37.09 -47.43
CA LEU A 4 -11.96 36.00 -47.09
C LEU A 4 -11.32 35.19 -45.98
N THR A 5 -11.81 35.32 -44.74
CA THR A 5 -11.57 34.30 -43.72
C THR A 5 -12.19 33.00 -44.19
N PRO A 6 -11.44 31.88 -44.25
CA PRO A 6 -12.00 30.62 -44.74
C PRO A 6 -13.14 30.15 -43.83
N ALA A 7 -14.19 29.63 -44.47
CA ALA A 7 -15.36 29.09 -43.80
C ALA A 7 -14.97 27.87 -42.93
N PRO A 8 -15.77 27.53 -41.89
CA PRO A 8 -15.43 26.54 -40.85
C PRO A 8 -15.20 25.10 -41.35
N SER A 9 -15.34 24.85 -42.65
CA SER A 9 -15.24 23.57 -43.34
C SER A 9 -13.81 23.03 -43.49
N GLU A 10 -12.77 23.81 -43.18
CA GLU A 10 -11.36 23.38 -43.28
C GLU A 10 -10.77 22.80 -41.97
N ARG A 11 -11.58 22.54 -40.93
CA ARG A 11 -11.16 21.66 -39.83
C ARG A 11 -11.32 20.18 -40.23
N LYS A 12 -10.69 19.76 -41.32
CA LYS A 12 -10.37 18.33 -41.50
C LYS A 12 -8.99 18.10 -40.89
N ASN A 13 -8.93 17.08 -40.04
CA ASN A 13 -7.72 16.51 -39.44
C ASN A 13 -7.20 17.23 -38.19
N MET A 14 -8.01 17.31 -37.14
CA MET A 14 -7.44 17.00 -35.83
C MET A 14 -7.54 15.50 -35.66
N ASP A 15 -6.37 14.87 -35.74
CA ASP A 15 -6.06 13.52 -35.30
C ASP A 15 -7.05 13.09 -34.22
N GLU A 16 -7.87 12.08 -34.50
CA GLU A 16 -8.58 11.35 -33.46
C GLU A 16 -7.50 10.64 -32.64
N THR A 17 -6.84 11.39 -31.76
CA THR A 17 -6.08 10.86 -30.64
C THR A 17 -6.95 9.77 -30.07
N LYS A 18 -6.51 8.52 -30.25
CA LYS A 18 -7.11 7.31 -29.69
C LYS A 18 -7.46 7.64 -28.25
N LYS A 19 -8.71 8.01 -27.99
CA LYS A 19 -9.21 8.12 -26.63
C LYS A 19 -8.91 6.75 -26.04
N PRO A 20 -8.23 6.67 -24.88
CA PRO A 20 -8.05 5.39 -24.23
C PRO A 20 -9.40 4.69 -24.21
N ASN A 21 -9.46 3.54 -24.87
CA ASN A 21 -10.65 2.71 -24.89
C ASN A 21 -10.72 2.09 -23.49
N PHE A 22 -11.21 2.87 -22.53
CA PHE A 22 -11.60 2.34 -21.23
C PHE A 22 -12.76 1.41 -21.54
N GLY A 23 -12.47 0.13 -21.75
CA GLY A 23 -13.49 -0.90 -21.89
C GLY A 23 -14.47 -0.74 -20.73
N SER A 24 -15.76 -0.64 -21.04
CA SER A 24 -16.81 -0.51 -20.03
C SER A 24 -16.77 -1.76 -19.15
N LEU A 25 -16.16 -1.68 -17.97
CA LEU A 25 -16.15 -2.79 -17.03
C LEU A 25 -17.60 -3.10 -16.65
N ASN A 26 -17.99 -4.36 -16.83
CA ASN A 26 -19.28 -4.82 -16.37
C ASN A 26 -19.29 -4.91 -14.82
N PHE A 27 -20.46 -5.07 -14.22
CA PHE A 27 -20.60 -5.08 -12.75
C PHE A 27 -19.73 -6.17 -12.07
N GLN A 28 -19.55 -7.33 -12.70
CA GLN A 28 -18.69 -8.38 -12.15
C GLN A 28 -17.21 -7.99 -12.21
N GLU A 29 -16.76 -7.40 -13.31
CA GLU A 29 -15.38 -6.92 -13.46
C GLU A 29 -15.06 -5.78 -12.48
N LEU A 30 -15.99 -4.84 -12.28
CA LEU A 30 -15.87 -3.80 -11.27
C LEU A 30 -15.76 -4.39 -9.84
N LYS A 31 -16.55 -5.42 -9.54
CA LYS A 31 -16.51 -6.10 -8.25
C LYS A 31 -15.16 -6.80 -8.03
N SER A 32 -14.63 -7.48 -9.04
CA SER A 32 -13.32 -8.12 -8.97
C SER A 32 -12.20 -7.10 -8.80
N ALA A 33 -12.20 -6.02 -9.58
CA ALA A 33 -11.21 -4.94 -9.45
C ALA A 33 -11.25 -4.31 -8.05
N LEU A 34 -12.44 -4.08 -7.49
CA LEU A 34 -12.58 -3.57 -6.12
C LEU A 34 -11.99 -4.54 -5.08
N LEU A 35 -12.20 -5.85 -5.25
CA LEU A 35 -11.63 -6.86 -4.37
C LEU A 35 -10.10 -6.86 -4.45
N GLU A 36 -9.52 -6.78 -5.64
CA GLU A 36 -8.08 -6.70 -5.85
C GLU A 36 -7.48 -5.44 -5.22
N ILE A 37 -8.11 -4.28 -5.42
CA ILE A 37 -7.68 -3.02 -4.81
C ILE A 37 -7.68 -3.13 -3.29
N ASN A 38 -8.74 -3.68 -2.69
CA ASN A 38 -8.82 -3.85 -1.24
C ASN A 38 -7.77 -4.84 -0.73
N GLN A 39 -7.49 -5.91 -1.47
CA GLN A 39 -6.42 -6.86 -1.12
C GLN A 39 -5.05 -6.18 -1.16
N LEU A 40 -4.76 -5.42 -2.21
CA LEU A 40 -3.50 -4.66 -2.32
C LEU A 40 -3.37 -3.63 -1.20
N ALA A 41 -4.43 -2.89 -0.90
CA ALA A 41 -4.47 -1.91 0.19
C ALA A 41 -4.22 -2.57 1.55
N SER A 42 -4.79 -3.77 1.80
CA SER A 42 -4.58 -4.52 3.04
C SER A 42 -3.16 -5.04 3.24
N LYS A 43 -2.41 -5.24 2.14
CA LYS A 43 -1.05 -5.77 2.14
C LYS A 43 0.03 -4.70 2.01
N THR A 44 -0.35 -3.44 1.82
CA THR A 44 0.58 -2.32 1.65
C THR A 44 0.61 -1.49 2.92
N PHE A 45 1.78 -1.44 3.56
CA PHE A 45 2.02 -0.76 4.82
C PHE A 45 2.86 0.48 4.59
N THR A 46 2.47 1.57 5.23
CA THR A 46 3.25 2.81 5.31
C THR A 46 4.13 2.75 6.55
N ARG A 47 5.41 3.10 6.39
CA ARG A 47 6.35 3.20 7.50
C ARG A 47 6.07 4.45 8.33
N LEU A 48 6.05 4.29 9.65
CA LEU A 48 5.96 5.37 10.63
C LEU A 48 7.23 5.39 11.49
N ASP A 49 7.40 6.45 12.28
CA ASP A 49 8.52 6.55 13.22
C ASP A 49 8.57 5.45 14.27
N ASN A 50 7.41 4.88 14.62
CA ASN A 50 7.24 3.91 15.69
C ASN A 50 6.47 2.67 15.26
N GLY A 51 6.35 2.40 13.96
CA GLY A 51 5.56 1.27 13.49
C GLY A 51 5.29 1.27 12.00
N PHE A 52 4.31 0.46 11.62
CA PHE A 52 3.84 0.28 10.25
C PHE A 52 2.32 0.17 10.24
N VAL A 53 1.64 0.82 9.30
CA VAL A 53 0.17 0.82 9.20
C VAL A 53 -0.30 0.72 7.76
N ASN A 54 -1.34 -0.06 7.48
CA ASN A 54 -1.95 -0.14 6.16
C ASN A 54 -3.14 0.83 6.01
N ALA A 55 -3.72 0.90 4.81
CA ALA A 55 -4.87 1.77 4.53
C ALA A 55 -6.16 1.40 5.30
N ASN A 56 -6.23 0.18 5.85
CA ASN A 56 -7.35 -0.29 6.65
C ASN A 56 -7.20 0.04 8.14
N GLY A 57 -6.05 0.59 8.56
CA GLY A 57 -5.72 0.85 9.95
C GLY A 57 -5.13 -0.34 10.70
N ASP A 58 -4.94 -1.50 10.04
CA ASP A 58 -4.20 -2.60 10.65
C ASP A 58 -2.72 -2.18 10.75
N GLY A 59 -2.12 -2.33 11.92
CA GLY A 59 -0.75 -1.87 12.14
C GLY A 59 -0.01 -2.62 13.24
N ILE A 60 1.31 -2.46 13.22
CA ILE A 60 2.24 -2.96 14.24
C ILE A 60 3.07 -1.79 14.74
N TYR A 61 3.15 -1.62 16.06
CA TYR A 61 3.81 -0.50 16.69
C TYR A 61 4.80 -0.96 17.74
N PHE A 62 5.95 -0.30 17.77
CA PHE A 62 7.02 -0.55 18.70
C PHE A 62 7.37 0.71 19.49
N LYS A 63 7.91 0.50 20.68
CA LYS A 63 8.37 1.59 21.54
C LYS A 63 9.64 1.20 22.28
N LYS A 64 10.31 2.22 22.79
CA LYS A 64 11.45 2.07 23.68
C LYS A 64 10.97 1.66 25.07
N TYR A 65 11.58 0.61 25.61
CA TYR A 65 11.44 0.08 26.98
C TYR A 65 12.74 0.36 27.77
N GLU A 66 12.75 -0.03 29.04
CA GLU A 66 13.89 0.15 29.94
C GLU A 66 15.22 -0.35 29.34
N LYS A 67 16.33 0.32 29.68
CA LYS A 67 17.69 0.01 29.20
C LYS A 67 17.85 0.14 27.67
N ASP A 68 17.19 1.12 27.08
CA ASP A 68 17.28 1.48 25.66
C ASP A 68 16.83 0.42 24.65
N LYS A 69 16.16 -0.64 25.11
CA LYS A 69 15.66 -1.71 24.23
C LYS A 69 14.34 -1.33 23.57
N PHE A 70 14.05 -1.89 22.41
CA PHE A 70 12.78 -1.71 21.71
C PHE A 70 11.95 -2.99 21.74
N LYS A 71 10.64 -2.84 21.79
CA LYS A 71 9.70 -3.96 21.77
C LYS A 71 8.39 -3.56 21.09
N VAL A 72 7.76 -4.50 20.40
CA VAL A 72 6.40 -4.34 19.90
C VAL A 72 5.46 -4.19 21.09
N TYR A 73 4.71 -3.08 21.14
CA TYR A 73 3.78 -2.81 22.24
C TYR A 73 2.32 -2.94 21.84
N ASP A 74 2.03 -2.79 20.54
CA ASP A 74 0.69 -2.92 20.00
C ASP A 74 0.77 -3.50 18.59
N CYS A 75 -0.19 -4.34 18.25
CA CYS A 75 -0.28 -5.00 16.96
C CYS A 75 -1.73 -5.41 16.74
N ASP A 76 -2.27 -5.10 15.56
CA ASP A 76 -3.63 -5.50 15.20
C ASP A 76 -3.79 -7.03 15.29
N ASN A 77 -4.95 -7.48 15.79
CA ASN A 77 -5.24 -8.89 16.03
C ASN A 77 -5.08 -9.76 14.77
N LYS A 78 -5.40 -9.23 13.57
CA LYS A 78 -5.24 -9.97 12.32
C LYS A 78 -3.77 -10.20 12.00
N LEU A 79 -2.93 -9.18 12.19
CA LEU A 79 -1.49 -9.26 12.01
C LEU A 79 -0.88 -10.19 13.04
N GLN A 80 -1.25 -10.06 14.31
CA GLN A 80 -0.77 -10.95 15.37
C GLN A 80 -1.09 -12.41 15.07
N SER A 81 -2.32 -12.71 14.64
CA SER A 81 -2.74 -14.07 14.24
C SER A 81 -1.91 -14.58 13.05
N LEU A 82 -1.63 -13.71 12.08
CA LEU A 82 -0.82 -14.06 10.93
C LEU A 82 0.65 -14.34 11.33
N PHE A 83 1.22 -13.56 12.23
CA PHE A 83 2.60 -13.77 12.70
C PHE A 83 2.72 -15.08 13.49
N LEU A 84 1.74 -15.39 14.34
CA LEU A 84 1.68 -16.64 15.09
C LEU A 84 1.55 -17.86 14.18
N THR A 85 0.76 -17.79 13.10
CA THR A 85 0.65 -18.90 12.13
C THR A 85 1.95 -19.17 11.37
N HIS A 86 2.85 -18.18 11.30
CA HIS A 86 4.18 -18.31 10.69
C HIS A 86 5.29 -18.54 11.74
N ASN A 87 4.93 -18.92 12.98
CA ASN A 87 5.86 -19.14 14.10
C ASN A 87 6.82 -17.97 14.34
N ASN A 88 6.35 -16.72 14.14
CA ASN A 88 7.17 -15.55 14.36
C ASN A 88 7.00 -15.01 15.79
N GLU A 89 8.12 -14.82 16.50
CA GLU A 89 8.16 -14.43 17.91
C GLU A 89 8.45 -12.93 18.14
N ILE A 90 8.36 -12.09 17.10
CA ILE A 90 8.69 -10.65 17.16
C ILE A 90 7.93 -9.91 18.27
N MET A 91 6.70 -10.35 18.58
CA MET A 91 5.85 -9.81 19.63
C MET A 91 6.42 -10.01 21.04
N PHE A 92 7.23 -11.05 21.24
CA PHE A 92 7.74 -11.43 22.55
C PHE A 92 9.15 -10.90 22.80
N ASN A 93 9.90 -10.62 21.74
CA ASN A 93 11.31 -10.25 21.77
C ASN A 93 11.57 -8.79 22.17
N TYR A 94 12.76 -8.58 22.73
CA TYR A 94 13.34 -7.25 22.93
C TYR A 94 14.50 -7.07 21.96
N PHE A 95 14.54 -5.92 21.32
CA PHE A 95 15.53 -5.54 20.33
C PHE A 95 16.50 -4.52 20.93
N PRO A 96 17.79 -4.55 20.57
CA PRO A 96 18.79 -3.67 21.14
C PRO A 96 18.61 -2.19 20.73
N ASP A 97 18.00 -1.92 19.58
CA ASP A 97 17.81 -0.58 19.03
C ASP A 97 16.61 -0.52 18.05
N LYS A 98 16.25 0.70 17.63
CA LYS A 98 15.12 0.96 16.71
C LYS A 98 15.33 0.31 15.34
N ASN A 99 16.54 0.33 14.79
CA ASN A 99 16.79 -0.21 13.46
C ASN A 99 16.70 -1.73 13.45
N SER A 100 17.14 -2.38 14.53
CA SER A 100 17.02 -3.83 14.69
C SER A 100 15.57 -4.32 14.69
N ILE A 101 14.66 -3.67 15.44
CA ILE A 101 13.24 -4.04 15.42
C ILE A 101 12.58 -3.73 14.07
N VAL A 102 12.92 -2.59 13.46
CA VAL A 102 12.40 -2.19 12.14
C VAL A 102 12.78 -3.23 11.09
N LYS A 103 14.06 -3.62 11.05
CA LYS A 103 14.58 -4.61 10.10
C LYS A 103 13.90 -5.97 10.26
N GLU A 104 13.67 -6.41 11.50
CA GLU A 104 12.96 -7.67 11.76
C GLU A 104 11.50 -7.61 11.27
N ILE A 105 10.81 -6.48 11.46
CA ILE A 105 9.45 -6.29 10.94
C ILE A 105 9.45 -6.24 9.41
N GLU A 106 10.40 -5.52 8.79
CA GLU A 106 10.56 -5.43 7.33
C GLU A 106 10.80 -6.82 6.71
N GLU A 107 11.70 -7.61 7.29
CA GLU A 107 11.97 -8.99 6.85
C GLU A 107 10.76 -9.91 7.03
N LEU A 108 9.99 -9.74 8.12
CA LEU A 108 8.75 -10.48 8.33
C LEU A 108 7.70 -10.09 7.27
N PHE A 109 7.54 -8.80 6.99
CA PHE A 109 6.58 -8.32 6.00
C PHE A 109 6.93 -8.84 4.61
N GLU A 110 8.21 -8.82 4.23
CA GLU A 110 8.68 -9.39 2.97
C GLU A 110 8.36 -10.89 2.86
N LYS A 111 8.64 -11.67 3.92
CA LYS A 111 8.30 -13.12 3.98
C LYS A 111 6.80 -13.38 3.83
N LEU A 112 5.96 -12.48 4.33
CA LEU A 112 4.50 -12.57 4.25
C LEU A 112 3.93 -12.01 2.93
N GLY A 113 4.79 -11.52 2.02
CA GLY A 113 4.36 -10.89 0.78
C GLY A 113 3.62 -9.56 1.00
N MET A 114 3.94 -8.87 2.11
CA MET A 114 3.49 -7.52 2.40
C MET A 114 4.48 -6.51 1.84
N ARG A 115 3.97 -5.39 1.35
CA ARG A 115 4.77 -4.32 0.77
C ARG A 115 4.88 -3.16 1.75
N ILE A 116 6.05 -2.55 1.82
CA ILE A 116 6.27 -1.32 2.60
C ILE A 116 6.48 -0.14 1.64
N ILE A 117 5.88 1.01 1.98
CA ILE A 117 6.09 2.31 1.33
C ILE A 117 6.51 3.33 2.40
N GLU A 118 7.31 4.32 1.98
CA GLU A 118 7.83 5.40 2.83
C GLU A 118 7.06 6.70 2.61
#